data_AF-A0A9P7K999-F1
#
_entry.id   AF-A0A9P7K999-F1
#
_cell.length_a   1.000
_cell.length_b   1.000
_cell.length_c   1.000
_cell.angle_alpha   90.00
_cell.angle_beta   90.00
_cell.angle_gamma   90.00
#
_symmetry.space_group_name_H-M   'P 1'
#
loop_
_entity.id
_entity.type
_entity.pdbx_description
1 polymer ?
#
loop_
_entity_poly.entity_id
_entity_poly.type
_entity_poly.pdbx_seq_one_letter_code
_entity_poly.pdbx_strand_id
1 'polypeptide(L)'
;MRSKGVALSTASNWLNNFFIGLVTPVIMESSPTATFAVFSVACTLAYFWSTYLVPETANVSLEEIDSMFKSSVGQEDAQMKHQIEEALGLRNLVQELAAS
;
A
#
# COMPACT_ATOMS: atom_id res chain seq x y z
N MET A 1 -4.35 9.07 3.15
CA MET A 1 -3.44 7.90 3.28
C MET A 1 -3.89 6.64 2.55
N ARG A 2 -4.98 5.96 2.94
CA ARG A 2 -5.42 4.69 2.30
C ARG A 2 -5.65 4.81 0.80
N SER A 3 -6.29 5.90 0.36
CA SER A 3 -6.59 6.15 -1.05
C SER A 3 -5.34 6.22 -1.95
N LYS A 4 -4.24 6.81 -1.46
CA LYS A 4 -2.96 6.88 -2.21
C LYS A 4 -2.30 5.50 -2.31
N GLY A 5 -2.26 4.76 -1.20
CA GLY A 5 -1.75 3.39 -1.19
C GLY A 5 -2.57 2.43 -2.05
N VAL A 6 -3.91 2.52 -1.98
CA VAL A 6 -4.84 1.74 -2.81
C VAL A 6 -4.73 2.12 -4.28
N ALA A 7 -4.56 3.42 -4.60
CA ALA A 7 -4.36 3.87 -5.98
C ALA A 7 -3.05 3.31 -6.56
N LEU A 8 -1.96 3.36 -5.80
CA LEU A 8 -0.67 2.79 -6.21
C LEU A 8 -0.76 1.27 -6.39
N SER A 9 -1.36 0.56 -5.42
CA SER A 9 -1.57 -0.89 -5.52
C SER A 9 -2.40 -1.27 -6.74
N THR A 10 -3.49 -0.53 -7.00
CA THR A 10 -4.34 -0.74 -8.17
C THR A 10 -3.57 -0.49 -9.47
N ALA A 11 -2.84 0.62 -9.56
CA ALA A 11 -2.02 0.94 -10.73
C ALA A 11 -0.93 -0.11 -10.98
N SER A 12 -0.22 -0.55 -9.93
CA SER A 12 0.79 -1.61 -10.01
C SER A 12 0.19 -2.95 -10.45
N ASN A 13 -1.02 -3.28 -10.00
CA ASN A 13 -1.71 -4.51 -10.42
C ASN A 13 -2.05 -4.48 -11.91
N TRP A 14 -2.66 -3.39 -12.38
CA TRP A 14 -3.00 -3.22 -13.79
C TRP A 14 -1.76 -3.20 -14.69
N LEU A 15 -0.68 -2.55 -14.25
CA LEU A 15 0.58 -2.53 -14.98
C LEU A 15 1.21 -3.92 -15.09
N ASN A 16 1.23 -4.69 -14.00
CA ASN A 16 1.73 -6.07 -14.03
C ASN A 16 0.88 -6.97 -14.94
N ASN A 17 -0.45 -6.86 -14.88
CA ASN A 17 -1.33 -7.62 -15.76
C ASN A 17 -1.09 -7.28 -17.24
N PHE A 18 -0.87 -6.00 -17.56
CA PHE A 18 -0.51 -5.58 -18.92
C PHE A 18 0.83 -6.18 -19.36
N PHE A 19 1.85 -6.12 -18.50
CA PHE A 19 3.18 -6.66 -18.81
C PHE A 19 3.15 -8.18 -19.00
N ILE A 20 2.47 -8.91 -18.12
CA ILE A 20 2.28 -10.36 -18.24
C ILE A 20 1.52 -10.69 -19.53
N GLY A 21 0.47 -9.93 -19.86
CA GLY A 21 -0.30 -10.11 -21.10
C GLY A 21 0.53 -9.89 -22.37
N LEU A 22 1.53 -9.01 -22.32
CA LEU A 22 2.44 -8.75 -23.44
C LEU A 22 3.56 -9.79 -23.56
N VAL A 23 4.18 -10.13 -22.43
CA VAL A 23 5.41 -10.95 -22.40
C VAL A 23 5.12 -12.45 -22.47
N THR A 24 4.06 -12.92 -21.80
CA THR A 24 3.71 -14.33 -21.75
C THR A 24 3.51 -14.98 -23.12
N PRO A 25 2.77 -14.40 -24.09
CA PRO A 25 2.61 -15.02 -25.41
C PRO A 25 3.95 -15.16 -26.15
N VAL A 26 4.83 -14.16 -26.07
CA VAL A 26 6.16 -14.19 -26.70
C VAL A 26 7.02 -15.33 -26.15
N ILE A 27 7.01 -15.52 -24.83
CA ILE A 27 7.77 -16.62 -24.21
C ILE A 27 7.11 -17.96 -24.51
N MET A 28 5.77 -18.03 -24.52
CA MET A 28 5.02 -19.25 -24.79
C MET A 28 5.26 -19.79 -26.21
N GLU A 29 5.35 -18.89 -27.21
CA GLU A 29 5.70 -19.25 -28.59
C GLU A 29 7.12 -19.82 -28.70
N SER A 30 8.06 -19.34 -27.87
CA SER A 30 9.44 -19.83 -27.87
C SER A 30 9.60 -21.16 -27.11
N SER A 31 9.01 -21.26 -25.91
CA SER A 31 9.08 -22.45 -25.07
C SER A 31 8.01 -22.43 -23.96
N PRO A 32 7.03 -23.34 -24.02
CA PRO A 32 6.05 -23.50 -22.95
C PRO A 32 6.70 -23.85 -21.61
N THR A 33 7.71 -24.74 -21.62
CA THR A 33 8.42 -25.16 -20.40
C THR A 33 9.13 -23.98 -19.71
N ALA A 34 9.75 -23.09 -20.49
CA ALA A 34 10.38 -21.89 -19.94
C ALA A 34 9.35 -20.95 -19.31
N THR A 35 8.19 -20.79 -19.95
CA THR A 35 7.08 -19.97 -19.42
C THR A 35 6.63 -20.44 -18.04
N PHE A 36 6.36 -21.74 -17.89
CA PHE A 36 5.95 -22.30 -16.59
C PHE A 36 7.07 -22.25 -15.54
N ALA A 37 8.33 -22.39 -15.94
CA ALA A 37 9.47 -22.24 -15.04
C ALA A 37 9.56 -20.81 -14.46
N VAL A 38 9.34 -19.78 -15.27
CA VAL A 38 9.31 -18.37 -14.81
C VAL A 38 8.20 -18.15 -13.78
N PHE A 39 6.98 -18.63 -14.05
CA PHE A 39 5.88 -18.53 -13.10
C PHE A 39 6.17 -19.29 -11.81
N SER A 40 6.76 -20.48 -11.90
CA SER A 40 7.15 -21.25 -10.71
C SER A 40 8.13 -20.48 -9.83
N VAL A 41 9.18 -19.89 -10.41
CA VAL A 41 10.16 -19.09 -9.67
C VAL A 41 9.50 -17.86 -9.05
N ALA A 42 8.66 -17.15 -9.80
CA ALA A 42 7.94 -15.98 -9.29
C ALA A 42 7.03 -16.34 -8.10
N CYS A 43 6.29 -17.44 -8.17
CA CYS A 43 5.45 -17.93 -7.08
C CYS A 43 6.28 -18.32 -5.85
N THR A 44 7.43 -18.99 -6.04
CA THR A 44 8.33 -19.35 -4.94
C THR A 44 8.89 -18.10 -4.26
N LEU A 45 9.34 -17.10 -5.01
CA LEU A 45 9.81 -15.83 -4.45
C LEU A 45 8.69 -15.10 -3.70
N ALA A 46 7.47 -15.07 -4.24
CA ALA A 46 6.32 -14.48 -3.57
C ALA A 46 6.01 -15.18 -2.24
N TYR A 47 6.11 -16.51 -2.19
CA TYR A 47 5.93 -17.29 -0.96
C TYR A 47 6.98 -16.95 0.10
N PHE A 48 8.26 -16.86 -0.27
CA PHE A 48 9.31 -16.45 0.66
C PHE A 48 9.10 -15.02 1.14
N TRP A 49 8.79 -14.09 0.23
CA TRP A 49 8.50 -12.72 0.59
C TRP A 49 7.32 -12.62 1.57
N SER A 50 6.19 -13.27 1.27
CA SER A 50 5.00 -13.21 2.12
C SER A 50 5.23 -13.82 3.49
N THR A 51 6.03 -14.88 3.58
CA THR A 51 6.24 -15.61 4.84
C THR A 51 7.20 -14.88 5.78
N TYR A 52 8.25 -14.25 5.25
CA TYR A 52 9.33 -13.70 6.08
C TYR A 52 9.30 -12.17 6.20
N LEU A 53 8.77 -11.44 5.21
CA LEU A 53 8.84 -9.98 5.18
C LEU A 53 7.50 -9.30 5.46
N VAL A 54 6.38 -10.01 5.32
CA VAL A 54 5.05 -9.46 5.58
C VAL A 54 4.58 -9.92 6.96
N PRO A 55 4.42 -9.00 7.94
CA PRO A 55 3.85 -9.37 9.24
C PRO A 55 2.38 -9.77 9.09
N GLU A 56 1.94 -10.69 9.94
CA GLU A 56 0.54 -11.14 9.96
C GLU A 56 -0.38 -9.96 10.29
N THR A 57 -1.35 -9.68 9.41
CA THR A 57 -2.30 -8.56 9.57
C THR A 57 -3.71 -9.03 9.94
N ALA A 58 -3.94 -10.34 10.06
CA ALA A 58 -5.24 -10.88 10.41
C ALA A 58 -5.62 -10.56 11.87
N ASN A 59 -6.86 -10.11 12.06
CA ASN A 59 -7.44 -9.83 13.38
C ASN A 59 -6.75 -8.71 14.19
N VAL A 60 -5.94 -7.88 13.53
CA VAL A 60 -5.25 -6.72 14.13
C VAL A 60 -6.03 -5.45 13.81
N SER A 61 -6.14 -4.54 14.79
CA SER A 61 -6.75 -3.22 14.54
C SER A 61 -5.88 -2.36 13.62
N LEU A 62 -6.50 -1.41 12.92
CA LEU A 62 -5.79 -0.53 11.98
C LEU A 62 -4.74 0.36 12.65
N GLU A 63 -4.96 0.67 13.92
CA GLU A 63 -4.06 1.45 14.77
C GLU A 63 -2.82 0.64 15.16
N GLU A 64 -3.00 -0.64 15.50
CA GLU A 64 -1.89 -1.56 15.77
C GLU A 64 -1.09 -1.88 14.51
N ILE A 65 -1.72 -1.98 13.33
CA ILE A 65 -1.01 -2.14 12.05
C ILE A 65 -0.06 -0.96 11.81
N ASP A 66 -0.52 0.29 12.02
CA ASP A 66 0.33 1.47 11.83
C ASP A 66 1.54 1.45 12.78
N SER A 67 1.35 0.95 14.00
CA SER A 67 2.43 0.73 14.99
C SER A 67 3.41 -0.37 14.57
N MET A 68 2.92 -1.47 13.98
CA MET A 68 3.74 -2.62 13.57
C MET A 68 4.63 -2.29 12.37
N PHE A 69 4.12 -1.47 11.44
CA PHE A 69 4.90 -1.01 10.29
C PHE A 69 5.78 0.21 10.60
N LYS A 70 5.79 0.72 11.85
CA LYS A 70 6.53 1.92 12.29
C LYS A 70 6.45 3.06 11.28
N SER A 71 5.26 3.28 10.73
CA SER A 71 5.05 4.22 9.63
C SER A 71 5.28 5.65 10.13
N SER A 72 6.40 6.28 9.71
CA SER A 72 6.62 7.72 9.94
C SER A 72 5.58 8.58 9.22
N VAL A 73 4.96 8.02 8.18
CA VAL A 73 3.99 8.68 7.32
C VAL A 73 2.66 8.98 8.05
N GLY A 74 2.27 8.11 9.00
CA GLY A 74 1.10 8.37 9.86
C GLY A 74 1.30 9.59 10.76
N GLN A 75 2.52 9.78 11.26
CA GLN A 75 2.87 10.95 12.08
C GLN A 75 2.99 12.23 11.24
N GLU A 76 3.53 12.15 10.02
CA GLU A 76 3.62 13.28 9.09
C GLU A 76 2.23 13.79 8.67
N ASP A 77 1.29 12.89 8.34
CA ASP A 77 -0.09 13.26 7.99
C ASP A 77 -0.83 13.90 9.20
N ALA A 78 -0.59 13.39 10.43
CA ALA A 78 -1.16 13.96 11.65
C ALA A 78 -0.61 15.37 11.95
N GLN A 79 0.69 15.58 11.76
CA GLN A 79 1.31 16.90 11.87
C GLN A 79 0.79 17.86 10.79
N MET A 80 0.63 17.38 9.56
CA MET A 80 0.10 18.20 8.47
C MET A 80 -1.33 18.68 8.74
N LYS A 81 -2.20 17.80 9.26
CA LYS A 81 -3.55 18.20 9.70
C LYS A 81 -3.50 19.24 10.82
N HIS A 82 -2.63 19.06 11.81
CA HIS A 82 -2.48 20.02 12.91
C HIS A 82 -2.08 21.41 12.40
N GLN A 83 -1.12 21.47 11.47
CA GLN A 83 -0.69 22.74 10.88
C GLN A 83 -1.80 23.41 10.06
N ILE A 84 -2.62 22.64 9.34
CA ILE A 84 -3.77 23.16 8.59
C ILE A 84 -4.85 23.69 9.54
N GLU A 85 -5.15 22.99 10.64
CA GLU A 85 -6.11 23.45 11.66
C GLU A 85 -5.68 24.76 12.32
N GLU A 86 -4.39 24.92 12.59
CA GLU A 86 -3.81 26.16 13.11
C GLU A 86 -3.85 27.28 12.08
N ALA A 87 -3.47 27.00 10.82
CA ALA A 87 -3.49 27.97 9.74
C ALA A 87 -4.91 28.46 9.41
N LEU A 88 -5.92 27.59 9.53
CA LEU A 88 -7.33 27.93 9.34
C LEU A 88 -7.98 28.55 10.58
N GLY A 89 -7.25 28.64 11.72
CA GLY A 89 -7.76 29.23 12.96
C GLY A 89 -8.95 28.46 13.57
N LEU A 90 -9.13 27.19 13.21
CA LEU A 90 -10.33 26.40 13.56
C LEU A 90 -10.52 26.29 15.08
N ARG A 91 -9.42 26.24 15.83
CA ARG A 91 -9.42 26.16 17.30
C ARG A 91 -10.01 27.39 17.96
N ASN A 92 -9.74 28.57 17.41
CA ASN A 92 -10.28 29.82 17.92
C ASN A 92 -11.80 29.88 17.71
N LEU A 93 -12.28 29.44 16.53
CA LEU A 93 -13.72 29.37 16.23
C LEU A 93 -14.46 28.38 17.14
N VAL A 94 -13.86 27.21 17.40
CA VAL A 94 -14.44 26.21 18.31
C VAL A 94 -14.51 26.75 19.74
N GLN A 95 -13.48 27.49 20.20
CA GLN A 95 -13.50 28.13 21.52
C GLN A 95 -14.54 29.25 21.63
N GLU A 96 -14.72 30.06 20.58
CA GLU A 96 -15.78 31.08 20.53
C GLU A 96 -17.18 30.46 20.59
N LEU A 97 -17.42 29.39 19.82
CA LEU A 97 -18.70 28.66 19.82
C LEU A 97 -18.97 27.91 21.13
N ALA A 98 -17.92 27.48 21.85
CA ALA A 98 -18.06 26.83 23.15
C ALA A 98 -18.30 27.83 24.30
N ALA A 99 -17.99 29.12 24.08
CA ALA A 99 -18.17 30.20 25.05
C ALA A 99 -19.48 30.97 24.87
N SER A 100 -20.24 30.71 23.79
CA SER A 100 -21.58 31.26 23.51
C SER A 100 -22.69 30.33 23.98
#